data_AF-A0A955CPB3-F1
#
_entry.id   AF-A0A955CPB3-F1
#
_cell.length_a   1.000
_cell.length_b   1.000
_cell.length_c   1.000
_cell.angle_alpha   90.00
_cell.angle_beta   90.00
_cell.angle_gamma   90.00
#
_symmetry.space_group_name_H-M   'P 1'
#
loop_
_entity.id
_entity.type
_entity.pdbx_description
1 polymer ?
#
loop_
_entity_poly.entity_id
_entity_poly.type
_entity_poly.pdbx_seq_one_letter_code
_entity_poly.pdbx_strand_id
1 'polypeptide(L)'
;MNRIALLLVCLLTIVPRAQAQSTPDEPTLEESLAMLDTGIQQLETRDADAKETIARAASALSAVIEREDLHTPAAYHALGNAYALLDDYGHAVLAYRRGLEINPRDPRLRDSLDFARDQVQISVEPSPASRVRWALTAWRGFIPRIWLWSGFIALFVLAWALLIIRSATRGSRNLRTAAFWCFGLALLPVSALGYEWSINQGRDLIVITQPKVAAMSGPDDSVYDPVYSEPLDAGVEGVLLETREDWARIRLIDGSECWVPRTSYEMVNPA
;
A
#
# COMPACT_ATOMS: atom_id res chain seq x y z
N MET A 1 16.66 33.68 -55.05
CA MET A 1 16.93 33.42 -53.62
C MET A 1 15.68 33.80 -52.84
N ASN A 2 14.93 32.95 -52.12
CA ASN A 2 15.07 31.53 -51.78
C ASN A 2 13.66 30.93 -51.61
N ARG A 3 13.48 29.76 -52.23
CA ARG A 3 12.27 28.91 -52.27
C ARG A 3 12.06 28.10 -50.99
N ILE A 4 12.09 28.73 -49.80
CA ILE A 4 12.03 28.01 -48.51
C ILE A 4 10.82 28.46 -47.65
N ALA A 5 9.82 29.09 -48.28
CA ALA A 5 8.58 29.54 -47.63
C ALA A 5 7.46 28.47 -47.59
N LEU A 6 7.78 27.21 -47.87
CA LEU A 6 6.84 26.08 -47.83
C LEU A 6 7.63 24.86 -47.38
N LEU A 7 7.45 24.38 -46.14
CA LEU A 7 7.50 22.94 -45.74
C LEU A 7 7.71 22.63 -44.25
N LEU A 8 7.80 23.58 -43.30
CA LEU A 8 8.23 23.22 -41.93
C LEU A 8 7.41 23.82 -40.77
N VAL A 9 6.08 23.89 -40.89
CA VAL A 9 5.17 24.07 -39.72
C VAL A 9 4.01 23.05 -39.73
N CYS A 10 4.12 21.98 -40.53
CA CYS A 10 3.14 20.88 -40.58
C CYS A 10 3.47 19.68 -39.69
N LEU A 11 4.17 19.87 -38.57
CA LEU A 11 4.34 18.83 -37.55
C LEU A 11 3.72 19.27 -36.22
N LEU A 12 2.44 19.62 -36.29
CA LEU A 12 1.50 19.26 -35.23
C LEU A 12 1.37 17.74 -35.29
N THR A 13 2.32 17.03 -34.69
CA THR A 13 2.10 15.63 -34.32
C THR A 13 1.00 15.65 -33.27
N ILE A 14 -0.24 15.51 -33.75
CA ILE A 14 -1.29 14.81 -33.04
C ILE A 14 -0.65 13.47 -32.68
N VAL A 15 -0.07 13.39 -31.49
CA VAL A 15 0.15 12.10 -30.84
C VAL A 15 -1.25 11.51 -30.80
N PRO A 16 -1.52 10.37 -31.46
CA PRO A 16 -2.72 9.65 -31.17
C PRO A 16 -2.58 9.30 -29.69
N ARG A 17 -3.33 9.98 -28.82
CA ARG A 17 -3.74 9.37 -27.57
C ARG A 17 -4.35 8.06 -28.03
N ALA A 18 -3.67 6.96 -27.77
CA ALA A 18 -4.29 5.66 -27.86
C ALA A 18 -5.50 5.74 -26.92
N GLN A 19 -6.66 6.06 -27.49
CA GLN A 19 -7.91 5.66 -26.88
C GLN A 19 -7.76 4.16 -26.79
N ALA A 20 -7.57 3.66 -25.57
CA ALA A 20 -7.81 2.26 -25.27
C ALA A 20 -9.18 1.96 -25.89
N GLN A 21 -9.16 1.21 -26.99
CA GLN A 21 -10.38 0.71 -27.58
C GLN A 21 -10.96 -0.23 -26.54
N SER A 22 -11.97 0.25 -25.82
CA SER A 22 -12.81 -0.56 -24.96
C SER A 22 -13.30 -1.73 -25.80
N THR A 23 -12.80 -2.92 -25.49
CA THR A 23 -13.39 -4.18 -25.93
C THR A 23 -14.87 -4.15 -25.54
N PRO A 24 -15.82 -4.31 -26.49
CA PRO A 24 -17.25 -4.07 -26.23
C PRO A 24 -17.89 -4.93 -25.14
N ASP A 25 -17.22 -5.99 -24.67
CA ASP A 25 -17.77 -6.99 -23.76
C ASP A 25 -17.19 -6.94 -22.33
N GLU A 26 -16.16 -6.13 -22.07
CA GLU A 26 -15.55 -6.06 -20.74
C GLU A 26 -16.04 -4.84 -19.95
N PRO A 27 -16.58 -5.04 -18.73
CA PRO A 27 -17.18 -3.96 -17.95
C PRO A 27 -16.15 -2.88 -17.62
N THR A 28 -16.59 -1.63 -17.63
CA THR A 28 -15.80 -0.47 -17.16
C THR A 28 -15.77 -0.42 -15.63
N LEU A 29 -14.94 0.47 -15.05
CA LEU A 29 -14.93 0.69 -13.60
C LEU A 29 -16.31 1.13 -13.09
N GLU A 30 -16.97 2.04 -13.80
CA GLU A 30 -18.30 2.55 -13.43
C GLU A 30 -19.35 1.42 -13.44
N GLU A 31 -19.35 0.58 -14.47
CA GLU A 31 -20.25 -0.57 -14.56
C GLU A 31 -19.97 -1.61 -13.47
N SER A 32 -18.69 -1.84 -13.16
CA SER A 32 -18.28 -2.76 -12.10
C SER A 32 -18.72 -2.27 -10.71
N LEU A 33 -18.62 -0.96 -10.45
CA LEU A 33 -19.12 -0.33 -9.23
C LEU A 33 -20.65 -0.37 -9.16
N ALA A 34 -21.35 -0.10 -10.26
CA ALA A 34 -22.81 -0.20 -10.33
C ALA A 34 -23.30 -1.64 -10.09
N MET A 35 -22.55 -2.64 -10.57
CA MET A 35 -22.82 -4.05 -10.29
C MET A 35 -22.64 -4.37 -8.81
N LEU A 36 -21.60 -3.84 -8.16
CA LEU A 36 -21.39 -4.00 -6.72
C LEU A 36 -22.55 -3.37 -5.94
N ASP A 37 -22.96 -2.15 -6.27
CA ASP A 37 -24.09 -1.46 -5.63
C ASP A 37 -25.39 -2.26 -5.79
N THR A 38 -25.62 -2.82 -6.98
CA THR A 38 -26.77 -3.71 -7.23
C THR A 38 -26.71 -4.94 -6.33
N GLY A 39 -25.55 -5.59 -6.24
CA GLY A 39 -25.35 -6.74 -5.36
C GLY A 39 -25.58 -6.42 -3.88
N ILE A 40 -25.19 -5.23 -3.43
CA ILE A 40 -25.44 -4.74 -2.06
C ILE A 40 -26.95 -4.56 -1.80
N GLN A 41 -27.70 -3.95 -2.73
CA GLN A 41 -29.15 -3.79 -2.60
C GLN A 41 -29.88 -5.14 -2.59
N GLN A 42 -29.41 -6.09 -3.41
CA GLN A 42 -29.89 -7.47 -3.41
C GLN A 42 -29.64 -8.13 -2.05
N LEU A 43 -28.48 -7.89 -1.42
CA LEU A 43 -28.16 -8.41 -0.11
C LEU A 43 -29.09 -7.85 0.98
N GLU A 44 -29.38 -6.55 0.94
CA GLU A 44 -30.31 -5.88 1.87
C GLU A 44 -31.74 -6.44 1.76
N THR A 45 -32.17 -6.74 0.53
CA THR A 45 -33.48 -7.32 0.24
C THR A 45 -33.53 -8.84 0.42
N ARG A 46 -32.42 -9.46 0.83
CA ARG A 46 -32.26 -10.92 1.01
C ARG A 46 -32.54 -11.72 -0.27
N ASP A 47 -32.21 -11.12 -1.41
CA ASP A 47 -32.22 -11.79 -2.70
C ASP A 47 -31.16 -12.92 -2.69
N ALA A 48 -31.51 -14.06 -3.27
CA ALA A 48 -30.63 -15.22 -3.37
C ALA A 48 -29.43 -14.95 -4.30
N ASP A 49 -29.62 -14.10 -5.30
CA ASP A 49 -28.61 -13.82 -6.33
C ASP A 49 -27.56 -12.78 -5.88
N ALA A 50 -27.73 -12.19 -4.69
CA ALA A 50 -26.88 -11.13 -4.18
C ALA A 50 -25.38 -11.52 -4.18
N LYS A 51 -25.05 -12.69 -3.60
CA LYS A 51 -23.66 -13.15 -3.54
C LYS A 51 -23.08 -13.43 -4.93
N GLU A 52 -23.88 -13.92 -5.87
CA GLU A 52 -23.43 -14.14 -7.25
C GLU A 52 -23.13 -12.82 -7.97
N THR A 53 -24.01 -11.83 -7.83
CA THR A 53 -23.79 -10.49 -8.38
C THR A 53 -22.55 -9.83 -7.78
N ILE A 54 -22.34 -9.93 -6.46
CA ILE A 54 -21.14 -9.39 -5.80
C ILE A 54 -19.88 -10.13 -6.28
N ALA A 55 -19.92 -11.45 -6.47
CA ALA A 55 -18.78 -12.22 -7.00
C ALA A 55 -18.41 -11.80 -8.43
N ARG A 56 -19.41 -11.56 -9.29
CA ARG A 56 -19.20 -10.99 -10.62
C ARG A 56 -18.60 -9.58 -10.54
N ALA A 57 -19.09 -8.74 -9.64
CA ALA A 57 -18.56 -7.39 -9.43
C ALA A 57 -17.11 -7.41 -8.94
N ALA A 58 -16.75 -8.28 -7.99
CA ALA A 58 -15.37 -8.45 -7.52
C ALA A 58 -14.42 -8.84 -8.66
N SER A 59 -14.83 -9.81 -9.47
CA SER A 59 -14.07 -10.28 -10.64
C SER A 59 -13.88 -9.15 -11.65
N ALA A 60 -14.95 -8.42 -11.99
CA ALA A 60 -14.91 -7.27 -12.89
C ALA A 60 -14.01 -6.14 -12.36
N LEU A 61 -14.14 -5.78 -11.08
CA LEU A 61 -13.30 -4.77 -10.43
C LEU A 61 -11.81 -5.15 -10.49
N SER A 62 -11.47 -6.40 -10.15
CA SER A 62 -10.07 -6.87 -10.20
C SER A 62 -9.49 -6.77 -11.61
N ALA A 63 -10.24 -7.23 -12.62
CA ALA A 63 -9.81 -7.19 -14.01
C ALA A 63 -9.64 -5.76 -14.53
N VAL A 64 -10.56 -4.84 -14.21
CA VAL A 64 -10.48 -3.44 -14.64
C VAL A 64 -9.32 -2.70 -13.98
N ILE A 65 -9.08 -2.94 -12.68
CA ILE A 65 -7.96 -2.34 -11.96
C ILE A 65 -6.63 -2.70 -12.64
N GLU A 66 -6.45 -3.98 -13.01
CA GLU A 66 -5.24 -4.45 -13.68
C GLU A 66 -5.15 -3.98 -15.13
N ARG A 67 -6.23 -4.13 -15.90
CA ARG A 67 -6.28 -3.81 -17.34
C ARG A 67 -6.04 -2.32 -17.60
N GLU A 68 -6.62 -1.45 -16.78
CA GLU A 68 -6.54 0.01 -16.95
C GLU A 68 -5.46 0.67 -16.08
N ASP A 69 -4.67 -0.12 -15.35
CA ASP A 69 -3.65 0.36 -14.39
C ASP A 69 -4.25 1.35 -13.36
N LEU A 70 -5.52 1.10 -12.97
CA LEU A 70 -6.32 1.97 -12.11
C LEU A 70 -6.07 1.70 -10.62
N HIS A 71 -4.83 1.88 -10.20
CA HIS A 71 -4.40 1.72 -8.82
C HIS A 71 -4.78 2.93 -7.97
N THR A 72 -6.07 3.05 -7.63
CA THR A 72 -6.60 4.12 -6.77
C THR A 72 -7.09 3.59 -5.42
N PRO A 73 -7.02 4.38 -4.32
CA PRO A 73 -7.52 3.95 -3.02
C PRO A 73 -9.00 3.58 -3.05
N ALA A 74 -9.82 4.27 -3.86
CA ALA A 74 -11.24 4.03 -3.98
C ALA A 74 -11.55 2.70 -4.70
N ALA A 75 -10.83 2.39 -5.78
CA ALA A 75 -11.01 1.12 -6.50
C ALA A 75 -10.65 -0.08 -5.61
N TYR A 76 -9.54 0.02 -4.86
CA TYR A 76 -9.14 -0.99 -3.88
C TYR A 76 -10.10 -1.10 -2.70
N HIS A 77 -10.69 0.01 -2.24
CA HIS A 77 -11.73 -0.02 -1.21
C HIS A 77 -12.98 -0.77 -1.70
N ALA A 78 -13.45 -0.48 -2.92
CA ALA A 78 -14.59 -1.18 -3.51
C ALA A 78 -14.32 -2.68 -3.71
N LEU A 79 -13.15 -3.04 -4.25
CA LEU A 79 -12.73 -4.43 -4.42
C LEU A 79 -12.67 -5.18 -3.07
N GLY A 80 -12.07 -4.56 -2.05
CA GLY A 80 -12.00 -5.14 -0.71
C GLY A 80 -13.39 -5.33 -0.09
N ASN A 81 -14.31 -4.37 -0.27
CA ASN A 81 -15.69 -4.51 0.20
C ASN A 81 -16.41 -5.66 -0.50
N ALA A 82 -16.21 -5.83 -1.81
CA ALA A 82 -16.81 -6.94 -2.55
C ALA A 82 -16.35 -8.29 -1.98
N TYR A 83 -15.04 -8.46 -1.73
CA TYR A 83 -14.51 -9.68 -1.10
C TYR A 83 -14.99 -9.87 0.34
N ALA A 84 -15.05 -8.80 1.15
CA ALA A 84 -15.55 -8.87 2.52
C ALA A 84 -17.02 -9.32 2.57
N LEU A 85 -17.87 -8.83 1.65
CA LEU A 85 -19.28 -9.24 1.53
C LEU A 85 -19.44 -10.70 1.07
N LEU A 86 -18.41 -11.27 0.45
CA LEU A 86 -18.34 -12.68 0.06
C LEU A 86 -17.74 -13.57 1.15
N ASP A 87 -17.39 -13.01 2.32
CA ASP A 87 -16.66 -13.68 3.39
C ASP A 87 -15.23 -14.14 2.98
N ASP A 88 -14.67 -13.57 1.89
CA ASP A 88 -13.30 -13.79 1.44
C ASP A 88 -12.35 -12.75 2.05
N TYR A 89 -12.08 -12.93 3.34
CA TYR A 89 -11.29 -11.96 4.09
C TYR A 89 -9.82 -11.90 3.67
N GLY A 90 -9.29 -12.97 3.05
CA GLY A 90 -7.92 -12.97 2.50
C GLY A 90 -7.73 -11.94 1.41
N HIS A 91 -8.58 -11.98 0.39
CA HIS A 91 -8.54 -11.00 -0.70
C HIS A 91 -9.02 -9.62 -0.26
N ALA A 92 -9.95 -9.54 0.71
CA ALA A 92 -10.38 -8.26 1.27
C ALA A 92 -9.21 -7.52 1.96
N VAL A 93 -8.49 -8.20 2.87
CA VAL A 93 -7.31 -7.65 3.56
C VAL A 93 -6.25 -7.22 2.55
N LEU A 94 -5.98 -8.04 1.53
CA LEU A 94 -5.04 -7.72 0.45
C LEU A 94 -5.43 -6.44 -0.30
N ALA A 95 -6.69 -6.32 -0.73
CA ALA A 95 -7.18 -5.15 -1.46
C ALA A 95 -7.10 -3.89 -0.60
N TYR A 96 -7.53 -3.94 0.66
CA TYR A 96 -7.41 -2.77 1.55
C TYR A 96 -5.96 -2.36 1.80
N ARG A 97 -5.04 -3.33 1.94
CA ARG A 97 -3.61 -3.06 2.05
C ARG A 97 -3.06 -2.37 0.80
N ARG A 98 -3.41 -2.85 -0.39
CA ARG A 98 -3.06 -2.20 -1.67
C ARG A 98 -3.54 -0.74 -1.71
N GLY A 99 -4.77 -0.48 -1.28
CA GLY A 99 -5.31 0.88 -1.15
C GLY A 99 -4.53 1.77 -0.18
N LEU A 100 -4.09 1.21 0.97
CA LEU A 100 -3.32 1.94 1.98
C LEU A 100 -1.87 2.21 1.57
N GLU A 101 -1.28 1.43 0.66
CA GLU A 101 0.01 1.79 0.08
C GLU A 101 -0.07 3.10 -0.72
N ILE A 102 -1.20 3.34 -1.39
CA ILE A 102 -1.43 4.56 -2.16
C ILE A 102 -1.84 5.73 -1.25
N ASN A 103 -2.81 5.50 -0.36
CA ASN A 103 -3.22 6.49 0.62
C ASN A 103 -3.14 5.93 2.05
N PRO A 104 -1.97 6.04 2.70
CA PRO A 104 -1.76 5.50 4.04
C PRO A 104 -2.65 6.12 5.11
N ARG A 105 -3.33 7.23 4.82
CA ARG A 105 -4.17 8.01 5.75
C ARG A 105 -5.67 7.92 5.48
N ASP A 106 -6.12 7.12 4.52
CA ASP A 106 -7.55 6.98 4.26
C ASP A 106 -8.25 6.30 5.47
N PRO A 107 -9.14 7.00 6.19
CA PRO A 107 -9.81 6.41 7.35
C PRO A 107 -10.72 5.25 6.93
N ARG A 108 -11.37 5.33 5.77
CA ARG A 108 -12.31 4.28 5.31
C ARG A 108 -11.58 2.96 5.06
N LEU A 109 -10.42 3.02 4.42
CA LEU A 109 -9.59 1.83 4.19
C LEU A 109 -9.06 1.23 5.48
N ARG A 110 -8.71 2.05 6.47
CA ARG A 110 -8.25 1.55 7.79
C ARG A 110 -9.37 0.87 8.54
N ASP A 111 -10.53 1.51 8.64
CA ASP A 111 -11.69 0.98 9.35
C ASP A 111 -12.15 -0.34 8.69
N SER A 112 -12.18 -0.40 7.36
CA SER A 112 -12.52 -1.62 6.63
C SER A 112 -11.46 -2.72 6.78
N LEU A 113 -10.18 -2.39 6.80
CA LEU A 113 -9.10 -3.34 7.06
C LEU A 113 -9.19 -3.92 8.47
N ASP A 114 -9.44 -3.07 9.46
CA ASP A 114 -9.57 -3.51 10.85
C ASP A 114 -10.81 -4.41 11.02
N PHE A 115 -11.93 -4.06 10.38
CA PHE A 115 -13.10 -4.94 10.31
C PHE A 115 -12.77 -6.31 9.70
N ALA A 116 -12.08 -6.36 8.55
CA ALA A 116 -11.74 -7.61 7.90
C ALA A 116 -10.79 -8.47 8.74
N ARG A 117 -9.81 -7.84 9.43
CA ARG A 117 -8.90 -8.54 10.36
C ARG A 117 -9.61 -9.18 11.53
N ASP A 118 -10.62 -8.51 12.08
CA ASP A 118 -11.41 -9.04 13.20
C ASP A 118 -12.14 -10.32 12.81
N GLN A 119 -12.51 -10.48 11.53
CA GLN A 119 -13.16 -11.70 11.03
C GLN A 119 -12.19 -12.87 10.80
N VAL A 120 -10.91 -12.59 10.55
CA VAL A 120 -9.87 -13.61 10.24
C VAL A 120 -9.44 -14.40 11.50
N GLN A 121 -9.91 -14.05 12.70
CA GLN A 121 -9.50 -14.69 13.98
C GLN A 121 -7.98 -14.90 14.04
N ILE A 122 -7.22 -13.81 13.88
CA ILE A 122 -5.76 -13.82 13.81
C ILE A 122 -5.20 -14.41 15.11
N SER A 123 -4.88 -15.70 15.10
CA SER A 123 -4.30 -16.43 16.25
C SER A 123 -2.80 -16.17 16.45
N VAL A 124 -2.28 -15.10 15.84
CA VAL A 124 -0.86 -14.74 15.89
C VAL A 124 -0.70 -13.52 16.79
N GLU A 125 -0.40 -13.76 18.06
CA GLU A 125 -0.32 -12.71 19.07
C GLU A 125 0.89 -11.79 18.78
N PRO A 126 0.71 -10.46 18.66
CA PRO A 126 1.79 -9.56 18.26
C PRO A 126 2.91 -9.55 19.29
N SER A 127 4.14 -9.76 18.84
CA SER A 127 5.30 -9.71 19.76
C SER A 127 5.44 -8.36 20.49
N PRO A 128 6.00 -8.32 21.71
CA PRO A 128 6.25 -7.07 22.41
C PRO A 128 7.06 -6.06 21.57
N ALA A 129 8.01 -6.54 20.77
CA ALA A 129 8.81 -5.72 19.89
C ALA A 129 8.00 -5.09 18.73
N SER A 130 7.01 -5.80 18.18
CA SER A 130 6.16 -5.25 17.11
C SER A 130 5.25 -4.14 17.65
N ARG A 131 4.70 -4.28 18.86
CA ARG A 131 3.90 -3.25 19.53
C ARG A 131 4.70 -1.96 19.79
N VAL A 132 5.93 -2.08 20.29
CA VAL A 132 6.80 -0.91 20.53
C VAL A 132 7.14 -0.21 19.21
N ARG A 133 7.48 -0.96 18.16
CA ARG A 133 7.75 -0.37 16.84
C ARG A 133 6.53 0.36 16.27
N TRP A 134 5.34 -0.21 16.41
CA TRP A 134 4.08 0.46 16.02
C TRP A 134 3.87 1.76 16.81
N ALA A 135 4.01 1.72 18.14
CA ALA A 135 3.84 2.91 18.98
C ALA A 135 4.84 4.02 18.62
N LEU A 136 6.10 3.66 18.36
CA LEU A 136 7.15 4.60 17.94
C LEU A 136 6.95 5.17 16.53
N THR A 137 6.13 4.55 15.69
CA THR A 137 5.85 4.99 14.32
C THR A 137 4.44 5.53 14.13
N ALA A 138 3.59 5.49 15.17
CA ALA A 138 2.21 5.97 15.12
C ALA A 138 2.10 7.47 14.73
N TRP A 139 3.09 8.29 15.08
CA TRP A 139 3.16 9.71 14.70
C TRP A 139 3.14 9.93 13.18
N ARG A 140 3.59 8.95 12.38
CA ARG A 140 3.54 9.00 10.91
C ARG A 140 2.12 9.10 10.39
N GLY A 141 1.13 8.56 11.10
CA GLY A 141 -0.28 8.70 10.75
C GLY A 141 -0.76 10.14 10.84
N PHE A 142 -0.23 10.92 11.79
CA PHE A 142 -0.71 12.26 12.12
C PHE A 142 0.01 13.38 11.36
N ILE A 143 1.28 13.23 10.98
CA ILE A 143 2.07 14.30 10.34
C ILE A 143 2.24 14.03 8.83
N PRO A 144 1.58 14.80 7.94
CA PRO A 144 1.72 14.60 6.50
C PRO A 144 3.12 14.92 5.97
N ARG A 145 3.59 14.18 4.96
CA ARG A 145 4.95 14.33 4.40
C ARG A 145 5.23 15.75 3.92
N ILE A 146 4.21 16.45 3.40
CA ILE A 146 4.31 17.85 2.97
C ILE A 146 4.74 18.78 4.13
N TRP A 147 4.31 18.50 5.36
CA TRP A 147 4.65 19.29 6.55
C TRP A 147 6.08 19.02 7.03
N LEU A 148 6.57 17.78 6.87
CA LEU A 148 7.97 17.44 7.15
C LEU A 148 8.92 18.16 6.17
N TRP A 149 8.58 18.15 4.87
CA TRP A 149 9.34 18.86 3.84
C TRP A 149 9.29 20.38 4.01
N SER A 150 8.11 20.96 4.27
CA SER A 150 7.99 22.40 4.47
C SER A 150 8.73 22.86 5.73
N GLY A 151 8.66 22.10 6.82
CA GLY A 151 9.42 22.36 8.04
C GLY A 151 10.94 22.30 7.83
N PHE A 152 11.43 21.29 7.09
CA PHE A 152 12.84 21.21 6.72
C PHE A 152 13.28 22.42 5.89
N ILE A 153 12.55 22.74 4.81
CA ILE A 153 12.89 23.85 3.92
C ILE A 153 12.87 25.18 4.68
N ALA A 154 11.87 25.41 5.53
CA ALA A 154 11.77 26.64 6.32
C ALA A 154 12.96 26.82 7.27
N LEU A 155 13.34 25.76 8.01
CA LEU A 155 14.48 25.80 8.93
C LEU A 155 15.81 25.94 8.19
N PHE A 156 15.95 25.28 7.04
CA PHE A 156 17.15 25.36 6.21
C PHE A 156 17.34 26.76 5.61
N VAL A 157 16.28 27.34 5.04
CA VAL A 157 16.27 28.71 4.52
C VAL A 157 16.53 29.71 5.64
N LEU A 158 15.92 29.54 6.82
CA LEU A 158 16.17 30.38 7.98
C LEU A 158 17.65 30.32 8.42
N ALA A 159 18.25 29.14 8.46
CA ALA A 159 19.66 28.97 8.81
C ALA A 159 20.58 29.72 7.84
N TRP A 160 20.31 29.61 6.53
CA TRP A 160 21.05 30.36 5.50
C TRP A 160 20.83 31.87 5.59
N ALA A 161 19.59 32.32 5.81
CA ALA A 161 19.29 33.73 5.98
C ALA A 161 20.05 34.33 7.17
N LEU A 162 20.11 33.63 8.31
CA LEU A 162 20.88 34.04 9.48
C LEU A 162 22.39 34.15 9.20
N LEU A 163 22.96 33.23 8.41
CA LEU A 163 24.37 33.28 8.00
C LEU A 163 24.65 34.44 7.02
N ILE A 164 23.75 34.69 6.07
CA ILE A 164 23.86 35.81 5.11
C ILE A 164 23.78 37.14 5.86
N ILE A 165 22.78 37.32 6.73
CA ILE A 165 22.63 38.52 7.58
C ILE A 165 23.89 38.74 8.41
N ARG A 166 24.45 37.68 9.01
CA ARG A 166 25.70 37.78 9.77
C ARG A 166 26.86 38.23 8.89
N SER A 167 26.99 37.71 7.68
CA SER A 167 28.07 38.07 6.75
C SER A 167 27.99 39.54 6.31
N ALA A 168 26.78 40.04 6.06
CA ALA A 168 26.53 41.42 5.64
C ALA A 168 26.71 42.43 6.78
N THR A 169 26.40 42.03 8.02
CA THR A 169 26.38 42.94 9.19
C THR A 169 27.58 42.81 10.13
N ARG A 170 28.57 41.96 9.82
CA ARG A 170 29.61 41.50 10.78
C ARG A 170 28.99 41.01 12.11
N GLY A 171 27.82 40.36 12.00
CA GLY A 171 26.94 40.05 13.13
C GLY A 171 27.56 39.17 14.22
N SER A 172 26.97 39.26 15.42
CA SER A 172 27.46 38.66 16.67
C SER A 172 27.57 37.12 16.65
N ARG A 173 28.33 36.57 17.60
CA ARG A 173 28.52 35.12 17.80
C ARG A 173 27.18 34.38 18.05
N ASN A 174 26.16 35.10 18.50
CA ASN A 174 24.82 34.58 18.78
C ASN A 174 24.09 34.14 17.50
N LEU A 175 24.22 34.89 16.38
CA LEU A 175 23.61 34.51 15.10
C LEU A 175 24.21 33.22 14.52
N ARG A 176 25.52 33.00 14.71
CA ARG A 176 26.18 31.75 14.30
C ARG A 176 25.67 30.56 15.12
N THR A 177 25.48 30.77 16.42
CA THR A 177 24.97 29.73 17.33
C THR A 177 23.51 29.42 17.02
N ALA A 178 22.69 30.44 16.71
CA ALA A 178 21.31 30.26 16.27
C ALA A 178 21.23 29.50 14.93
N ALA A 179 22.04 29.85 13.92
CA ALA A 179 22.10 29.12 12.65
C ALA A 179 22.51 27.66 12.84
N PHE A 180 23.47 27.38 13.75
CA PHE A 180 23.87 26.01 14.11
C PHE A 180 22.69 25.22 14.70
N TRP A 181 21.92 25.80 15.63
CA TRP A 181 20.72 25.16 16.17
C TRP A 181 19.64 24.97 15.11
N CYS A 182 19.44 25.91 14.18
CA CYS A 182 18.51 25.74 13.06
C CYS A 182 18.90 24.58 12.14
N PHE A 183 20.19 24.42 11.81
CA PHE A 183 20.67 23.24 11.07
C PHE A 183 20.48 21.95 11.86
N GLY A 184 20.80 21.94 13.16
CA GLY A 184 20.56 20.80 14.03
C GLY A 184 19.09 20.40 14.10
N LEU A 185 18.19 21.38 14.17
CA LEU A 185 16.75 21.14 14.19
C LEU A 185 16.22 20.68 12.82
N ALA A 186 16.78 21.19 11.71
CA ALA A 186 16.46 20.77 10.36
C ALA A 186 16.85 19.30 10.07
N LEU A 187 17.81 18.74 10.81
CA LEU A 187 18.15 17.32 10.70
C LEU A 187 17.05 16.39 11.23
N LEU A 188 16.19 16.86 12.16
CA LEU A 188 15.13 16.01 12.71
C LEU A 188 14.11 15.58 11.63
N PRO A 189 13.48 16.48 10.85
CA PRO A 189 12.60 16.06 9.76
C PRO A 189 13.30 15.19 8.71
N VAL A 190 14.56 15.48 8.37
CA VAL A 190 15.31 14.68 7.39
C VAL A 190 15.59 13.27 7.90
N SER A 191 15.99 13.13 9.17
CA SER A 191 16.19 11.82 9.79
C SER A 191 14.89 11.03 9.88
N ALA A 192 13.77 11.70 10.17
CA ALA A 192 12.45 11.10 10.20
C ALA A 192 12.01 10.58 8.83
N LEU A 193 12.27 11.36 7.76
CA LEU A 193 12.04 10.94 6.37
C LEU A 193 12.99 9.82 5.92
N GLY A 194 14.26 9.86 6.32
CA GLY A 194 15.23 8.81 6.02
C GLY A 194 14.91 7.49 6.73
N TYR A 195 14.45 7.56 7.98
CA TYR A 195 13.95 6.41 8.72
C TYR A 195 12.65 5.88 8.11
N GLU A 196 11.75 6.77 7.68
CA GLU A 196 10.54 6.38 6.95
C GLU A 196 10.86 5.66 5.64
N TRP A 197 11.82 6.19 4.87
CA TRP A 197 12.32 5.56 3.65
C TRP A 197 12.95 4.20 3.96
N SER A 198 13.77 4.08 5.02
CA SER A 198 14.38 2.81 5.42
C SER A 198 13.38 1.77 5.91
N ILE A 199 12.28 2.15 6.56
CA ILE A 199 11.23 1.20 6.97
C ILE A 199 10.37 0.78 5.77
N ASN A 200 10.15 1.70 4.84
CA ASN A 200 9.31 1.44 3.66
C ASN A 200 10.07 0.74 2.54
N GLN A 201 11.40 0.87 2.48
CA GLN A 201 12.23 0.03 1.61
C GLN A 201 12.39 -1.36 2.22
N GLY A 202 11.86 -2.37 1.54
CA GLY A 202 12.09 -3.78 1.89
C GLY A 202 11.06 -4.43 2.79
N ARG A 203 9.82 -3.89 2.87
CA ARG A 203 8.68 -4.67 3.38
C ARG A 203 7.86 -5.14 2.20
N ASP A 204 8.27 -6.26 1.63
CA ASP A 204 7.46 -7.06 0.73
C ASP A 204 6.33 -7.67 1.58
N LEU A 205 5.33 -6.84 1.90
CA LEU A 205 4.18 -7.28 2.68
C LEU A 205 3.41 -8.29 1.84
N ILE A 206 3.04 -9.39 2.47
CA ILE A 206 2.23 -10.43 1.88
C ILE A 206 0.97 -10.64 2.70
N VAL A 207 -0.05 -11.15 2.04
CA VAL A 207 -1.27 -11.63 2.66
C VAL A 207 -1.51 -13.06 2.18
N ILE A 208 -1.74 -13.97 3.12
CA ILE A 208 -2.17 -15.33 2.79
C ILE A 208 -3.59 -15.25 2.22
N THR A 209 -3.79 -15.68 0.97
CA THR A 209 -5.10 -15.62 0.30
C THR A 209 -5.82 -16.97 0.33
N GLN A 210 -5.09 -18.07 0.52
CA GLN A 210 -5.66 -19.40 0.61
C GLN A 210 -6.00 -19.79 2.06
N PRO A 211 -7.11 -20.49 2.30
CA PRO A 211 -7.43 -21.00 3.63
C PRO A 211 -6.57 -22.23 3.98
N LYS A 212 -6.32 -22.43 5.28
CA LYS A 212 -5.68 -23.62 5.86
C LYS A 212 -4.29 -23.94 5.26
N VAL A 213 -3.42 -22.94 5.22
CA VAL A 213 -2.06 -23.08 4.71
C VAL A 213 -1.14 -23.60 5.82
N ALA A 214 -0.49 -24.73 5.59
CA ALA A 214 0.50 -25.27 6.51
C ALA A 214 1.79 -24.42 6.48
N ALA A 215 2.12 -23.82 7.62
CA ALA A 215 3.35 -23.06 7.81
C ALA A 215 4.48 -23.99 8.26
N MET A 216 5.45 -24.22 7.37
CA MET A 216 6.52 -25.21 7.57
C MET A 216 7.78 -24.60 8.16
N SER A 217 8.59 -25.41 8.84
CA SER A 217 9.90 -24.99 9.36
C SER A 217 10.99 -24.89 8.28
N GLY A 218 10.76 -25.47 7.09
CA GLY A 218 11.66 -25.41 5.93
C GLY A 218 10.92 -25.48 4.59
N PRO A 219 11.62 -25.31 3.45
CA PRO A 219 11.04 -25.19 2.11
C PRO A 219 10.67 -26.55 1.47
N ASP A 220 10.13 -27.48 2.26
CA ASP A 220 9.72 -28.81 1.78
C ASP A 220 8.72 -29.42 2.78
N ASP A 221 7.54 -29.81 2.31
CA ASP A 221 6.47 -30.37 3.15
C ASP A 221 6.68 -31.84 3.52
N SER A 222 7.58 -32.55 2.81
CA SER A 222 7.91 -33.95 3.06
C SER A 222 9.03 -34.15 4.09
N VAL A 223 9.85 -33.11 4.30
CA VAL A 223 11.04 -33.16 5.16
C VAL A 223 10.84 -32.41 6.47
N TYR A 224 10.07 -31.32 6.46
CA TYR A 224 9.98 -30.40 7.60
C TYR A 224 8.61 -30.44 8.27
N ASP A 225 8.62 -30.36 9.60
CA ASP A 225 7.40 -30.28 10.40
C ASP A 225 6.78 -28.88 10.36
N PRO A 226 5.44 -28.77 10.52
CA PRO A 226 4.75 -27.50 10.72
C PRO A 226 5.23 -26.75 11.96
N VAL A 227 5.39 -25.44 11.84
CA VAL A 227 5.73 -24.53 12.95
C VAL A 227 4.54 -24.36 13.91
N TYR A 228 3.33 -24.44 13.37
CA TYR A 228 2.08 -24.28 14.09
C TYR A 228 1.27 -25.57 14.10
N SER A 229 0.56 -25.82 15.20
CA SER A 229 -0.37 -26.95 15.30
C SER A 229 -1.63 -26.75 14.47
N GLU A 230 -2.05 -25.49 14.27
CA GLU A 230 -3.16 -25.11 13.41
C GLU A 230 -2.64 -24.42 12.14
N PRO A 231 -3.23 -24.69 10.97
CA PRO A 231 -2.82 -24.06 9.73
C PRO A 231 -3.20 -22.59 9.71
N LEU A 232 -2.48 -21.79 8.91
CA LEU A 232 -2.77 -20.37 8.74
C LEU A 232 -4.07 -20.17 7.95
N ASP A 233 -4.92 -19.29 8.42
CA ASP A 233 -6.13 -18.89 7.71
C ASP A 233 -5.87 -17.78 6.67
N ALA A 234 -6.79 -17.63 5.73
CA ALA A 234 -6.76 -16.57 4.74
C ALA A 234 -6.93 -15.20 5.42
N GLY A 235 -6.09 -14.24 5.07
CA GLY A 235 -6.04 -12.90 5.65
C GLY A 235 -4.89 -12.69 6.63
N VAL A 236 -4.14 -13.75 6.97
CA VAL A 236 -2.91 -13.62 7.78
C VAL A 236 -1.87 -12.81 7.02
N GLU A 237 -1.33 -11.80 7.68
CA GLU A 237 -0.36 -10.87 7.10
C GLU A 237 1.07 -11.22 7.51
N GLY A 238 2.00 -11.09 6.58
CA GLY A 238 3.42 -11.37 6.80
C GLY A 238 4.34 -10.42 6.06
N VAL A 239 5.63 -10.53 6.35
CA VAL A 239 6.71 -9.90 5.59
C VAL A 239 7.50 -10.99 4.89
N LEU A 240 7.59 -10.93 3.56
CA LEU A 240 8.43 -11.82 2.78
C LEU A 240 9.91 -11.53 3.10
N LEU A 241 10.66 -12.58 3.42
CA LEU A 241 12.09 -12.50 3.73
C LEU A 241 12.94 -13.03 2.58
N GLU A 242 12.54 -14.18 2.03
CA GLU A 242 13.28 -14.89 0.98
C GLU A 242 12.30 -15.77 0.20
N THR A 243 12.54 -15.92 -1.10
CA THR A 243 11.82 -16.88 -1.95
C THR A 243 12.80 -17.92 -2.47
N ARG A 244 12.44 -19.20 -2.39
CA ARG A 244 13.20 -20.34 -2.93
C ARG A 244 12.27 -21.24 -3.71
N GLU A 245 12.47 -21.29 -5.03
CA GLU A 245 11.66 -22.11 -5.93
C GLU A 245 10.15 -21.89 -5.67
N ASP A 246 9.44 -22.91 -5.21
CA ASP A 246 8.00 -22.88 -4.93
C ASP A 246 7.64 -22.48 -3.49
N TRP A 247 8.62 -22.08 -2.68
CA TRP A 247 8.44 -21.74 -1.27
C TRP A 247 8.91 -20.32 -0.95
N ALA A 248 8.26 -19.72 0.03
CA ALA A 248 8.62 -18.40 0.54
C ALA A 248 8.78 -18.45 2.05
N ARG A 249 9.90 -17.91 2.51
CA ARG A 249 10.15 -17.66 3.92
C ARG A 249 9.53 -16.33 4.29
N ILE A 250 8.64 -16.36 5.28
CA ILE A 250 7.86 -15.21 5.70
C ILE A 250 8.03 -15.01 7.21
N ARG A 251 7.95 -13.75 7.65
CA ARG A 251 7.88 -13.38 9.06
C ARG A 251 6.48 -12.90 9.40
N LEU A 252 5.85 -13.56 10.36
CA LEU A 252 4.51 -13.21 10.84
C LEU A 252 4.56 -12.12 11.92
N ILE A 253 3.39 -11.66 12.38
CA ILE A 253 3.27 -10.53 13.32
C ILE A 253 3.78 -10.84 14.75
N ASP A 254 3.76 -12.11 15.14
CA ASP A 254 4.40 -12.63 16.36
C ASP A 254 5.93 -12.66 16.27
N GLY A 255 6.49 -12.42 15.08
CA GLY A 255 7.93 -12.45 14.84
C GLY A 255 8.48 -13.85 14.55
N SER A 256 7.64 -14.88 14.51
CA SER A 256 8.02 -16.20 14.02
C SER A 256 8.37 -16.13 12.53
N GLU A 257 9.23 -17.05 12.10
CA GLU A 257 9.57 -17.22 10.70
C GLU A 257 9.16 -18.63 10.27
N CYS A 258 8.45 -18.72 9.16
CA CYS A 258 7.97 -19.97 8.60
C CYS A 258 8.04 -19.94 7.08
N TRP A 259 7.90 -21.11 6.46
CA TRP A 259 7.86 -21.29 5.03
C TRP A 259 6.42 -21.60 4.60
N VAL A 260 5.98 -20.92 3.55
CA VAL A 260 4.66 -21.12 2.93
C VAL A 260 4.82 -21.33 1.41
N PRO A 261 3.92 -22.09 0.76
CA PRO A 261 3.94 -22.26 -0.69
C PRO A 261 3.74 -20.94 -1.44
N ARG A 262 4.37 -20.77 -2.60
CA ARG A 262 4.31 -19.55 -3.41
C ARG A 262 2.89 -19.18 -3.85
N THR A 263 2.04 -20.19 -4.06
CA THR A 263 0.63 -20.04 -4.47
C THR A 263 -0.30 -19.64 -3.34
N SER A 264 0.15 -19.75 -2.08
CA SER A 264 -0.69 -19.54 -0.91
C SER A 264 -0.84 -18.07 -0.50
N TYR A 265 -0.02 -17.19 -1.06
CA TYR A 265 0.05 -15.78 -0.70
C TYR A 265 0.16 -14.86 -1.91
N GLU A 266 -0.31 -13.64 -1.72
CA GLU A 266 -0.10 -12.55 -2.66
C GLU A 266 0.69 -11.41 -2.03
N MET A 267 1.45 -10.71 -2.86
CA MET A 267 2.18 -9.51 -2.46
C MET A 267 1.22 -8.32 -2.52
N VAL A 268 1.32 -7.46 -1.50
CA VAL A 268 0.61 -6.18 -1.48
C VAL A 268 1.18 -5.24 -2.54
N ASN A 269 2.49 -5.26 -2.75
CA ASN A 269 3.15 -4.50 -3.80
C ASN A 269 3.86 -5.48 -4.75
N PRO A 270 3.17 -6.00 -5.79
CA PRO A 270 3.84 -6.78 -6.82
C PRO A 270 4.84 -5.87 -7.54
N ALA A 271 6.11 -6.28 -7.54
CA ALA A 271 7.22 -5.55 -8.16
C ALA A 271 7.09 -5.45 -9.68
#